data_AF-A0A968C1U2-F1
#
_entry.id   AF-A0A968C1U2-F1
#
_cell.length_a   1.000
_cell.length_b   1.000
_cell.length_c   1.000
_cell.angle_alpha   90.00
_cell.angle_beta   90.00
_cell.angle_gamma   90.00
#
_symmetry.space_group_name_H-M   'P 1'
#
loop_
_entity.id
_entity.type
_entity.pdbx_description
1 polymer ?
#
loop_
_entity_poly.entity_id
_entity_poly.type
_entity_poly.pdbx_seq_one_letter_code
_entity_poly.pdbx_strand_id
1 'polypeptide(L)' 'LAHPVRFVPILGSGKIERIRSAVGAVSLQLSREQWFAIWSASTGTPVP' A
#
# COMPACT_ATOMS: atom_id res chain seq x y z
N LEU A 1 0.97 -0.25 4.27
CA LEU A 1 1.92 -1.18 4.93
C LEU A 1 1.22 -2.42 5.52
N ALA A 2 0.14 -2.91 4.91
CA ALA A 2 -0.69 -3.95 5.52
C ALA A 2 -0.18 -5.40 5.31
N HIS A 3 0.95 -5.58 4.59
CA HIS A 3 1.48 -6.91 4.31
C HIS A 3 2.14 -7.53 5.56
N PRO A 4 1.88 -8.82 5.88
CA PRO A 4 2.33 -9.45 7.11
C PRO A 4 3.86 -9.45 7.30
N VAL A 5 4.62 -9.50 6.21
CA VAL A 5 6.09 -9.50 6.24
C VAL A 5 6.73 -8.14 6.56
N ARG A 6 5.93 -7.07 6.67
CA ARG A 6 6.39 -5.71 7.06
C ARG A 6 7.62 -5.21 6.26
N PHE A 7 7.56 -5.28 4.94
CA PHE A 7 8.63 -4.74 4.09
C PHE A 7 8.80 -3.22 4.29
N VAL A 8 10.01 -2.73 4.06
CA VAL A 8 10.38 -1.31 4.14
C VAL A 8 10.38 -0.70 2.73
N PRO A 9 9.39 0.14 2.36
CA PRO A 9 9.34 0.76 1.04
C PRO A 9 10.41 1.84 0.90
N ILE A 10 11.12 1.84 -0.24
CA ILE A 10 12.09 2.90 -0.58
C ILE A 10 11.40 3.90 -1.51
N LEU A 11 11.44 5.18 -1.14
CA LEU A 11 10.84 6.27 -1.93
C LEU A 11 11.86 6.85 -2.91
N GLY A 12 11.53 6.89 -4.20
CA GLY A 12 12.37 7.47 -5.25
C GLY A 12 12.06 8.94 -5.59
N SER A 13 11.24 9.64 -4.81
CA SER A 13 10.82 11.01 -5.14
C SER A 13 11.68 12.07 -4.45
N GLY A 14 12.13 13.07 -5.21
CA GLY A 14 12.75 14.29 -4.66
C GLY A 14 11.78 15.42 -4.29
N LYS A 15 10.47 15.24 -4.52
CA LYS A 15 9.45 16.25 -4.21
C LYS A 15 8.90 16.04 -2.80
N ILE A 16 9.00 17.05 -1.94
CA ILE A 16 8.66 16.95 -0.52
C ILE A 16 7.18 16.63 -0.28
N GLU A 17 6.28 17.09 -1.15
CA GLU A 17 4.85 16.85 -1.06
C GLU A 17 4.51 15.35 -1.21
N ARG A 18 5.23 14.67 -2.11
CA ARG A 18 5.07 13.22 -2.34
C ARG A 18 5.62 12.41 -1.18
N ILE A 19 6.73 12.87 -0.58
CA ILE A 19 7.29 12.23 0.62
C ILE A 19 6.30 12.35 1.78
N ARG A 20 5.74 13.54 2.03
CA ARG A 20 4.75 13.75 3.10
C ARG A 20 3.50 12.88 2.92
N SER A 21 3.01 12.77 1.69
CA SER A 21 1.88 11.89 1.36
C SER A 21 2.20 10.42 1.65
N ALA A 22 3.38 9.94 1.23
CA ALA A 22 3.82 8.57 1.50
C ALA A 22 4.00 8.27 3.00
N VAL A 23 4.51 9.23 3.78
CA VAL A 23 4.59 9.11 5.25
C VAL A 23 3.19 9.01 5.86
N GLY A 24 2.22 9.78 5.35
CA GLY A 24 0.82 9.68 5.77
C GLY A 24 0.21 8.29 5.56
N ALA A 25 0.69 7.52 4.58
CA ALA A 25 0.20 6.16 4.35
C ALA A 25 0.53 5.16 5.47
N VAL A 26 1.42 5.51 6.42
CA VAL A 26 1.77 4.66 7.56
C VAL A 26 0.61 4.56 8.56
N SER A 27 -0.24 5.59 8.67
CA SER A 27 -1.40 5.59 9.58
C SER A 27 -2.64 4.91 8.97
N LEU A 28 -2.61 4.57 7.68
CA LEU A 28 -3.72 3.91 7.01
C LEU A 28 -3.82 2.44 7.46
N GLN A 29 -4.99 2.10 8.00
CA GLN A 29 -5.38 0.72 8.28
C GLN A 29 -6.30 0.22 7.16
N LEU A 30 -5.89 -0.85 6.48
CA LEU A 30 -6.71 -1.50 5.47
C LEU A 30 -7.38 -2.72 6.08
N SER A 31 -8.68 -2.89 5.82
CA SER A 31 -9.35 -4.15 6.10
C SER A 31 -8.84 -5.25 5.17
N ARG A 32 -9.11 -6.51 5.50
CA ARG A 32 -8.75 -7.64 4.63
C ARG A 32 -9.45 -7.55 3.28
N GLU A 33 -10.72 -7.17 3.28
CA GLU A 33 -11.54 -7.01 2.08
C GLU A 33 -10.96 -5.92 1.17
N GLN A 34 -10.56 -4.77 1.74
CA GLN A 34 -9.92 -3.69 0.98
C GLN A 34 -8.57 -4.12 0.40
N TRP A 35 -7.77 -4.85 1.18
CA TRP A 35 -6.49 -5.38 0.71
C TRP A 35 -6.67 -6.34 -0.47
N PHE A 36 -7.62 -7.27 -0.37
CA PHE A 36 -7.93 -8.22 -1.43
C PHE A 36 -8.59 -7.58 -2.65
N ALA A 37 -9.35 -6.50 -2.47
CA ALA A 37 -9.86 -5.71 -3.59
C ALA A 37 -8.71 -5.09 -4.40
N ILE A 38 -7.71 -4.50 -3.73
CA ILE A 38 -6.51 -3.96 -4.40
C ILE A 38 -5.74 -5.08 -5.11
N TRP A 39 -5.54 -6.23 -4.44
CA TRP A 39 -4.85 -7.38 -5.04
C TRP A 39 -5.57 -7.88 -6.30
N SER A 40 -6.89 -8.07 -6.23
CA SER A 40 -7.68 -8.58 -7.36
C SER A 40 -7.68 -7.58 -8.52
N ALA A 41 -7.77 -6.28 -8.23
CA ALA A 41 -7.65 -5.23 -9.24
C ALA A 41 -6.26 -5.20 -9.89
N SER A 42 -5.20 -5.52 -9.14
CA SER A 42 -3.83 -5.55 -9.65
C SER A 42 -3.49 -6.81 -10.46
N THR A 43 -4.12 -7.95 -10.16
CA THR A 43 -3.88 -9.24 -10.82
C THR A 43 -4.87 -9.55 -11.92
N GLY A 44 -6.03 -8.88 -11.95
CA GLY A 44 -7.11 -9.13 -12.91
C GLY A 44 -7.92 -10.39 -12.61
N THR A 45 -7.64 -11.08 -11.51
CA THR A 45 -8.32 -12.31 -11.08
C THR A 45 -8.82 -12.17 -9.64
N PRO A 46 -9.96 -12.79 -9.28
CA PRO A 46 -10.38 -12.83 -7.88
C PRO A 46 -9.37 -13.61 -7.04
N VAL A 47 -9.37 -13.33 -5.74
CA VAL A 47 -8.55 -14.08 -4.77
C VAL A 47 -8.88 -15.58 -4.89
N PRO A 48 -7.86 -16.47 -4.89
CA PRO A 48 -8.06 -17.92 -4.95
C PRO A 48 -8.92 -18.47 -3.81
#